data_AF-A0A2D5F6F2-F1
#
_entry.id   AF-A0A2D5F6F2-F1
#
_cell.length_a   1.000
_cell.length_b   1.000
_cell.length_c   1.000
_cell.angle_alpha   90.00
_cell.angle_beta   90.00
_cell.angle_gamma   90.00
#
_symmetry.space_group_name_H-M   'P 1'
#
loop_
_entity.id
_entity.type
_entity.pdbx_description
1 polymer ?
#
loop_
_entity_poly.entity_id
_entity_poly.type
_entity_poly.pdbx_seq_one_letter_code
_entity_poly.pdbx_strand_id
1 'polypeptide(L)'
;MSYYIDNMKFEELIGQFKSGDKSKEDELFGMFDTLIDRLMLSFKFKVDHEEAKQECFLLILKVLNNFNRDSGQAFNYFTTVILNNLRLLYSKAKKYNEKMDNYKAIKSGNYIPSSAPTDPL
;
A
#
# COMPACT_ATOMS: atom_id res chain seq x y z
N MET A 1 5.80 -13.85 18.39
CA MET A 1 5.21 -15.04 17.75
C MET A 1 5.37 -14.91 16.24
N SER A 2 6.16 -15.79 15.64
CA SER A 2 6.46 -15.78 14.21
C SER A 2 5.34 -16.48 13.46
N TYR A 3 4.43 -15.72 12.85
CA TYR A 3 3.49 -16.26 11.88
C TYR A 3 3.88 -15.73 10.51
N TYR A 4 5.00 -16.23 9.99
CA TYR A 4 5.42 -15.99 8.62
C TYR A 4 4.32 -16.50 7.69
N ILE A 5 3.93 -15.70 6.69
CA ILE A 5 3.04 -16.18 5.64
C ILE A 5 3.73 -17.40 5.01
N ASP A 6 3.12 -18.57 5.15
CA ASP A 6 3.62 -19.77 4.49
C ASP A 6 3.45 -19.58 2.98
N ASN A 7 4.57 -19.31 2.30
CA ASN A 7 4.55 -18.98 0.88
C ASN A 7 4.07 -20.15 0.01
N MET A 8 4.30 -21.41 0.43
CA MET A 8 3.81 -22.56 -0.34
C MET A 8 2.29 -22.61 -0.29
N LYS A 9 1.73 -22.49 0.92
CA LYS A 9 0.28 -22.42 1.11
C LYS A 9 -0.34 -21.22 0.43
N PHE A 10 0.34 -20.07 0.48
CA PHE A 10 -0.13 -18.85 -0.18
C PHE A 10 -0.24 -19.03 -1.69
N GLU A 11 0.79 -19.59 -2.32
CA GLU A 11 0.80 -19.89 -3.75
C GLU A 11 -0.26 -20.94 -4.14
N GLU A 12 -0.47 -21.95 -3.31
CA GLU A 12 -1.52 -22.95 -3.51
C GLU A 12 -2.92 -22.31 -3.53
N LEU A 13 -3.23 -21.47 -2.54
CA LEU A 13 -4.51 -20.77 -2.43
C LEU A 13 -4.72 -19.79 -3.58
N ILE A 14 -3.67 -19.09 -4.03
CA ILE A 14 -3.73 -18.26 -5.23
C ILE A 14 -4.04 -19.11 -6.46
N GLY A 15 -3.41 -20.29 -6.59
CA GLY A 15 -3.67 -21.22 -7.68
C GLY A 15 -5.13 -21.70 -7.71
N GLN A 16 -5.67 -22.11 -6.56
CA GLN A 16 -7.07 -22.51 -6.38
C GLN A 16 -8.01 -21.37 -6.79
N PHE A 17 -7.80 -20.18 -6.25
CA PHE A 17 -8.60 -19.00 -6.57
C PHE A 17 -8.61 -18.70 -8.08
N LYS A 18 -7.43 -18.74 -8.72
CA LYS A 18 -7.29 -18.52 -10.16
C LYS A 18 -7.97 -19.59 -11.01
N SER A 19 -8.06 -20.82 -10.51
CA SER A 19 -8.76 -21.92 -11.19
C SER A 19 -10.29 -21.84 -11.06
N GLY A 20 -10.81 -20.89 -10.28
CA GLY A 20 -12.23 -20.71 -10.02
C GLY A 20 -12.72 -21.36 -8.73
N ASP A 21 -11.87 -22.10 -8.01
CA ASP A 21 -12.20 -22.65 -6.69
C ASP A 21 -12.07 -21.56 -5.62
N LYS A 22 -13.23 -21.14 -5.11
CA LYS A 22 -13.37 -20.10 -4.08
C LYS A 22 -13.65 -20.66 -2.69
N SER A 23 -13.58 -21.97 -2.51
CA SER A 23 -13.89 -22.62 -1.22
C SER A 23 -13.02 -22.15 -0.05
N LYS A 24 -11.80 -21.67 -0.35
CA LYS A 24 -10.84 -21.12 0.62
C LYS A 24 -10.50 -19.65 0.37
N GLU A 25 -11.40 -18.92 -0.27
CA GLU A 25 -11.24 -17.49 -0.56
C GLU A 25 -10.96 -16.67 0.72
N ASP A 26 -11.70 -16.94 1.79
CA ASP A 26 -11.53 -16.25 3.08
C ASP A 26 -10.14 -16.45 3.69
N GLU A 27 -9.58 -17.66 3.53
CA GLU A 27 -8.24 -17.97 4.02
C GLU A 27 -7.16 -17.21 3.22
N LEU A 28 -7.31 -17.17 1.89
CA LEU A 28 -6.43 -16.40 1.02
C LEU A 28 -6.45 -14.91 1.37
N PHE A 29 -7.64 -14.33 1.52
CA PHE A 29 -7.77 -12.91 1.86
C PHE A 29 -7.34 -12.60 3.31
N GLY A 30 -7.48 -13.54 4.25
CA GLY A 30 -6.90 -13.43 5.58
C GLY A 30 -5.36 -13.36 5.56
N MET A 31 -4.71 -14.08 4.63
CA MET A 31 -3.26 -13.99 4.42
C MET A 31 -2.86 -12.63 3.82
N PHE A 32 -3.64 -12.11 2.86
CA PHE A 32 -3.44 -10.76 2.33
C PHE A 32 -3.65 -9.68 3.39
N ASP A 33 -4.68 -9.80 4.23
CA ASP A 33 -4.96 -8.87 5.34
C ASP A 33 -3.76 -8.77 6.28
N THR A 34 -3.25 -9.93 6.70
CA THR A 34 -2.07 -10.05 7.55
C THR A 34 -0.83 -9.43 6.89
N LEU A 35 -0.67 -9.60 5.58
CA LEU A 35 0.45 -9.01 4.83
C LEU A 35 0.37 -7.49 4.84
N ILE A 36 -0.80 -6.94 4.50
CA ILE A 36 -1.04 -5.49 4.43
C ILE A 36 -0.76 -4.85 5.79
N ASP A 37 -1.36 -5.38 6.86
CA ASP A 37 -1.21 -4.82 8.22
C ASP A 37 0.24 -4.78 8.65
N ARG A 38 1.00 -5.84 8.38
CA ARG A 38 2.42 -5.87 8.73
C ARG A 38 3.24 -4.84 7.95
N LEU A 39 2.95 -4.67 6.66
CA LEU A 39 3.66 -3.69 5.83
C LEU A 39 3.33 -2.27 6.29
N MET A 40 2.06 -2.00 6.64
CA MET A 40 1.66 -0.71 7.18
C MET A 40 2.33 -0.40 8.53
N LEU A 41 2.36 -1.36 9.46
CA LEU A 41 3.05 -1.24 10.74
C LEU A 41 4.56 -1.03 10.58
N SER A 42 5.19 -1.74 9.65
CA SER A 42 6.65 -1.70 9.45
C SER A 42 7.13 -0.37 8.87
N PHE A 43 6.40 0.20 7.92
CA PHE A 43 6.82 1.40 7.19
C PHE A 43 6.25 2.70 7.76
N LYS A 44 5.36 2.63 8.78
CA LYS A 44 4.81 3.78 9.51
C LYS A 44 4.23 4.87 8.59
N PHE A 45 3.55 4.47 7.51
CA PHE A 45 2.91 5.41 6.62
C PHE A 45 1.83 6.20 7.37
N LYS A 46 1.91 7.54 7.34
CA LYS A 46 0.87 8.40 7.91
C LYS A 46 -0.29 8.54 6.91
N VAL A 47 -1.09 7.49 6.81
CA VAL A 47 -2.29 7.40 5.96
C VAL A 47 -3.46 6.89 6.81
N ASP A 48 -4.69 7.11 6.35
CA ASP A 48 -5.84 6.44 6.94
C ASP A 48 -5.71 4.92 6.76
N HIS A 49 -5.84 4.17 7.86
CA HIS A 49 -5.52 2.75 7.85
C HIS A 49 -6.52 1.93 7.03
N GLU A 50 -7.80 2.23 7.19
CA GLU A 50 -8.88 1.50 6.54
C GLU A 50 -8.95 1.82 5.05
N GLU A 51 -8.80 3.10 4.68
CA GLU A 51 -8.76 3.53 3.29
C GLU A 51 -7.56 2.90 2.56
N ALA A 52 -6.38 2.91 3.18
CA ALA A 52 -5.19 2.31 2.60
C ALA A 52 -5.31 0.79 2.44
N LYS A 53 -5.88 0.10 3.44
CA LYS A 53 -6.14 -1.34 3.37
C LYS A 53 -7.10 -1.68 2.22
N GLN A 54 -8.22 -0.96 2.09
CA GLN A 54 -9.18 -1.15 1.00
C GLN A 54 -8.54 -0.95 -0.39
N GLU A 55 -7.76 0.11 -0.56
CA GLU A 55 -7.02 0.37 -1.81
C GLU A 55 -6.01 -0.74 -2.13
N CYS A 56 -5.32 -1.28 -1.12
CA CYS A 56 -4.44 -2.42 -1.29
C CYS A 56 -5.18 -3.69 -1.71
N PHE A 57 -6.34 -4.00 -1.11
CA PHE A 57 -7.16 -5.13 -1.54
C PHE A 57 -7.67 -4.97 -2.96
N LEU A 58 -8.14 -3.77 -3.33
CA LEU A 58 -8.59 -3.48 -4.69
C LEU A 58 -7.46 -3.68 -5.70
N LEU A 59 -6.23 -3.27 -5.37
CA LEU A 59 -5.06 -3.51 -6.23
C LEU A 59 -4.72 -5.00 -6.32
N ILE A 60 -4.71 -5.72 -5.20
CA ILE A 60 -4.45 -7.16 -5.15
C ILE A 60 -5.43 -7.89 -6.07
N LEU A 61 -6.74 -7.63 -5.96
CA LEU A 61 -7.76 -8.24 -6.81
C LEU A 61 -7.49 -8.03 -8.31
N LYS A 62 -7.03 -6.82 -8.69
CA LYS A 62 -6.71 -6.50 -10.09
C LYS A 62 -5.50 -7.26 -10.62
N VAL A 63 -4.51 -7.55 -9.77
CA VAL A 63 -3.25 -8.18 -10.20
C VAL A 63 -3.16 -9.67 -9.85
N LEU A 64 -4.08 -10.19 -9.04
CA LEU A 64 -4.07 -11.58 -8.55
C LEU A 64 -4.05 -12.59 -9.70
N ASN A 65 -4.88 -12.37 -10.73
CA ASN A 65 -4.91 -13.23 -11.91
C ASN A 65 -3.63 -13.13 -12.76
N ASN A 66 -2.89 -12.02 -12.65
CA ASN A 66 -1.66 -11.77 -13.39
C ASN A 66 -0.44 -12.39 -12.70
N PHE A 67 -0.55 -12.78 -11.43
CA PHE A 67 0.55 -13.45 -10.72
C PHE A 67 0.91 -14.76 -11.44
N ASN A 68 2.18 -14.90 -11.80
CA ASN A 68 2.76 -16.14 -12.30
C ASN A 68 3.99 -16.49 -11.46
N ARG A 69 4.30 -17.77 -11.33
CA ARG A 69 5.41 -18.25 -10.49
C ARG A 69 6.77 -17.81 -11.04
N ASP A 70 6.85 -17.55 -12.34
CA ASP A 70 8.05 -17.05 -13.02
C ASP A 70 8.40 -15.61 -12.58
N SER A 71 7.43 -14.85 -12.07
CA SER A 71 7.62 -13.51 -11.49
C SER A 71 8.23 -13.54 -10.09
N GLY A 72 8.54 -14.73 -9.56
CA GLY A 72 9.09 -14.96 -8.24
C GLY A 72 8.04 -15.47 -7.24
N GLN A 73 8.47 -15.62 -5.99
CA GLN A 73 7.62 -16.07 -4.89
C GLN A 73 6.44 -15.11 -4.67
N ALA A 74 5.24 -15.66 -4.45
CA ALA A 74 4.02 -14.84 -4.25
C ALA A 74 4.20 -13.79 -3.15
N PHE A 75 4.81 -14.18 -2.03
CA PHE A 75 5.08 -13.27 -0.93
C PHE A 75 5.86 -12.03 -1.40
N ASN A 76 6.94 -12.20 -2.17
CA ASN A 76 7.77 -11.09 -2.65
C ASN A 76 7.04 -10.24 -3.69
N TYR A 77 6.32 -10.90 -4.60
CA TYR A 77 5.52 -10.23 -5.63
C TYR A 77 4.48 -9.30 -4.99
N PHE A 78 3.65 -9.83 -4.10
CA PHE A 78 2.59 -9.06 -3.46
C PHE A 78 3.12 -8.06 -2.45
N THR A 79 4.21 -8.36 -1.74
CA THR A 79 4.90 -7.37 -0.88
C THR A 79 5.31 -6.14 -1.69
N THR A 80 5.89 -6.35 -2.88
CA THR A 80 6.32 -5.24 -3.75
C THR A 80 5.13 -4.44 -4.26
N VAL A 81 4.07 -5.11 -4.72
CA VAL A 81 2.83 -4.47 -5.18
C VAL A 81 2.21 -3.61 -4.07
N ILE A 82 2.05 -4.18 -2.88
CA ILE A 82 1.43 -3.52 -1.73
C ILE A 82 2.27 -2.32 -1.28
N LEU A 83 3.59 -2.48 -1.11
CA LEU A 83 4.47 -1.40 -0.69
C LEU A 83 4.49 -0.23 -1.68
N ASN A 84 4.47 -0.51 -2.98
CA ASN A 84 4.41 0.54 -3.99
C ASN A 84 3.09 1.32 -3.91
N ASN A 85 1.97 0.63 -3.66
CA ASN A 85 0.68 1.29 -3.48
C ASN A 85 0.67 2.16 -2.22
N LEU A 86 1.13 1.64 -1.09
CA LEU A 86 1.20 2.40 0.17
C LEU A 86 2.09 3.64 0.04
N ARG A 87 3.24 3.55 -0.64
CA ARG A 87 4.10 4.70 -0.94
C ARG A 87 3.39 5.75 -1.81
N LEU A 88 2.61 5.30 -2.79
CA LEU A 88 1.83 6.20 -3.65
C LEU A 88 0.75 6.93 -2.84
N LEU A 89 0.00 6.21 -2.02
CA LEU A 89 -1.03 6.79 -1.13
C LEU A 89 -0.42 7.81 -0.17
N TYR A 90 0.66 7.44 0.51
CA TYR A 90 1.39 8.35 1.40
C TYR A 90 1.87 9.61 0.67
N SER A 91 2.44 9.46 -0.52
CA SER A 91 2.91 10.59 -1.32
C SER A 91 1.79 11.52 -1.76
N LYS A 92 0.61 10.98 -2.12
CA LYS A 92 -0.58 11.76 -2.45
C LYS A 92 -1.10 12.52 -1.23
N ALA A 93 -1.23 11.86 -0.08
CA ALA A 93 -1.68 12.47 1.17
C ALA A 93 -0.74 13.60 1.63
N LYS A 94 0.57 13.37 1.57
CA LYS A 94 1.59 14.39 1.89
C LYS A 94 1.44 15.64 1.01
N LYS A 95 1.38 15.47 -0.32
CA LYS A 95 1.23 16.58 -1.27
C LYS A 95 -0.08 17.35 -1.07
N TYR A 96 -1.16 16.65 -0.73
CA TYR A 96 -2.44 17.29 -0.43
C TYR A 96 -2.35 18.19 0.81
N ASN A 97 -1.74 17.69 1.88
CA ASN A 97 -1.54 18.47 3.11
C ASN A 97 -0.66 19.70 2.87
N GLU A 98 0.45 19.55 2.13
CA GLU A 98 1.31 20.67 1.74
C GLU A 98 0.52 21.74 0.96
N LYS A 99 -0.35 21.33 0.04
CA LYS A 99 -1.20 22.26 -0.71
C LYS A 99 -2.20 22.99 0.18
N MET A 100 -2.79 22.31 1.16
CA MET A 100 -3.72 22.91 2.12
C MET A 100 -3.01 23.91 3.03
N ASP A 101 -1.81 23.59 3.50
CA ASP A 101 -1.04 24.47 4.35
C ASP A 101 -0.55 25.71 3.59
N ASN A 102 -0.12 25.55 2.33
CA ASN A 102 0.19 26.67 1.44
C ASN A 102 -1.03 27.57 1.23
N TYR A 103 -2.21 26.99 1.01
CA TYR A 103 -3.44 27.76 0.85
C TYR A 103 -3.79 28.57 2.12
N LYS A 104 -3.68 27.95 3.30
CA LYS A 104 -3.88 28.65 4.58
C LYS A 104 -2.86 29.78 4.78
N ALA A 105 -1.59 29.54 4.47
CA ALA A 105 -0.54 30.55 4.56
C ALA A 105 -0.85 31.76 3.67
N ILE A 106 -1.27 31.53 2.41
CA ILE A 106 -1.68 32.61 1.49
C ILE A 106 -2.82 33.42 2.09
N LYS A 107 -3.86 32.74 2.60
CA LYS A 107 -5.05 33.40 3.14
C LYS A 107 -4.79 34.17 4.45
N SER A 108 -3.77 33.76 5.22
CA SER A 108 -3.35 34.41 6.47
C SER A 108 -2.28 35.50 6.28
N GLY A 109 -1.76 35.70 5.05
CA GLY A 109 -0.69 36.65 4.77
C GLY A 109 0.73 36.17 5.10
N ASN A 110 0.89 34.94 5.60
CA ASN A 110 2.17 34.36 6.03
C ASN A 110 2.81 33.46 4.95
N TYR A 111 2.44 33.60 3.68
CA TYR A 111 2.99 32.79 2.61
C TYR A 111 4.38 33.25 2.18
N ILE A 112 5.36 32.35 2.30
CA ILE A 112 6.70 32.54 1.74
C ILE A 112 6.81 31.60 0.52
N PRO A 113 6.94 32.12 -0.71
CA PRO A 113 7.15 31.29 -1.89
C PRO A 113 8.42 30.46 -1.75
N SER A 114 8.43 29.22 -2.23
CA SER A 114 9.65 28.38 -2.17
C SER A 114 10.81 28.92 -3.04
N SER A 115 10.55 29.96 -3.84
CA SER A 115 11.51 30.71 -4.64
C SER A 115 12.01 31.99 -3.96
N ALA A 116 11.59 32.26 -2.72
CA ALA A 116 12.10 33.39 -1.95
C ALA A 116 13.59 33.16 -1.61
N PRO A 117 14.48 34.14 -1.83
CA PRO A 117 15.89 34.02 -1.43
C PRO A 117 15.97 33.73 0.08
N THR A 118 16.66 32.66 0.47
CA THR A 118 16.82 32.29 1.89
C THR A 118 18.01 32.94 2.58
N ASP A 119 18.81 33.74 1.87
CA ASP A 119 20.00 34.36 2.44
C ASP A 119 19.80 35.86 2.71
N PRO A 120 20.12 36.34 3.92
CA PRO A 120 20.24 37.76 4.18
C PRO A 120 21.58 38.28 3.62
N LEU A 121 21.51 39.35 2.82
CA LEU A 121 22.56 40.37 2.70
C LEU A 121 21.90 41.74 2.84
#